data_AF-A0A2M8TAG4-F1
#
_entry.id   AF-A0A2M8TAG4-F1
#
_cell.length_a   1.000
_cell.length_b   1.000
_cell.length_c   1.000
_cell.angle_alpha   90.00
_cell.angle_beta   90.00
_cell.angle_gamma   90.00
#
_symmetry.space_group_name_H-M   'P 1'
#
loop_
_entity.id
_entity.type
_entity.pdbx_description
1 polymer ?
#
loop_
_entity_poly.entity_id
_entity_poly.type
_entity_poly.pdbx_seq_one_letter_code
_entity_poly.pdbx_strand_id
1 'polypeptide(L)'
;MKLFKIKVVGNVEEFKIEYTYSTDYFNYKDCPYEGTEQEKYTKFCEDLKADKGSQPLNVKLKMSNGVADRALPKKEALKITDVNEFVKRLNK
;
A
#
# COMPACT_ATOMS: atom_id res chain seq x y z
N MET A 1 4.51 -10.87 -13.14
CA MET A 1 4.25 -10.67 -11.69
C MET A 1 4.67 -9.26 -11.34
N LYS A 2 3.83 -8.53 -10.62
CA LYS A 2 4.10 -7.15 -10.22
C LYS A 2 4.54 -7.11 -8.75
N LEU A 3 5.55 -6.30 -8.46
CA LEU A 3 5.85 -5.86 -7.11
C LEU A 3 5.02 -4.63 -6.81
N PHE A 4 4.24 -4.71 -5.76
CA PHE A 4 3.48 -3.56 -5.29
C PHE A 4 4.23 -2.86 -4.17
N LYS A 5 4.17 -1.53 -4.19
CA LYS A 5 4.66 -0.68 -3.12
C LYS A 5 3.64 0.39 -2.80
N ILE A 6 3.34 0.50 -1.51
CA ILE A 6 2.51 1.55 -0.94
C ILE A 6 3.42 2.54 -0.23
N LYS A 7 3.17 3.83 -0.43
CA LYS A 7 3.76 4.90 0.37
C LYS A 7 2.65 5.70 1.04
N VAL A 8 2.65 5.71 2.37
CA VAL A 8 1.71 6.49 3.19
C VAL A 8 2.44 7.72 3.71
N VAL A 9 1.86 8.91 3.53
CA VAL A 9 2.43 10.18 3.98
C VAL A 9 1.39 10.95 4.79
N GLY A 10 1.76 11.44 5.97
CA GLY A 10 0.89 12.30 6.80
C GLY A 10 0.85 11.88 8.26
N ASN A 11 -0.34 11.75 8.84
CA ASN A 11 -0.57 11.30 10.20
C ASN A 11 -1.79 10.34 10.24
N VAL A 12 -2.13 9.80 11.41
CA VAL A 12 -3.18 8.76 11.52
C VAL A 12 -4.59 9.30 11.22
N GLU A 13 -4.80 10.60 11.35
CA GLU A 13 -6.08 11.27 11.11
C GLU A 13 -6.17 11.82 9.68
N GLU A 14 -5.05 12.28 9.13
CA GLU A 14 -4.94 12.85 7.79
C GLU A 14 -3.70 12.30 7.07
N PHE A 15 -3.91 11.39 6.13
CA PHE A 15 -2.85 10.81 5.32
C PHE A 15 -3.22 10.75 3.83
N LYS A 16 -2.19 10.57 3.01
CA LYS A 16 -2.31 10.26 1.57
C LYS A 16 -1.55 8.98 1.27
N ILE A 17 -2.11 8.16 0.40
CA ILE A 17 -1.49 6.93 -0.06
C ILE A 17 -1.13 7.03 -1.55
N GLU A 18 0.14 6.79 -1.83
CA GLU A 18 0.68 6.61 -3.17
C GLU A 18 0.87 5.11 -3.42
N TYR A 19 0.32 4.63 -4.53
CA TYR A 19 0.41 3.23 -4.94
C TYR A 19 1.31 3.16 -6.16
N THR A 20 2.33 2.32 -6.09
CA THR A 20 3.25 2.09 -7.20
C THR A 20 3.40 0.59 -7.44
N TYR A 21 3.70 0.22 -8.67
CA TYR A 21 4.02 -1.14 -9.03
C TYR A 21 5.25 -1.20 -9.93
N SER A 22 5.99 -2.30 -9.87
CA SER A 22 7.11 -2.57 -10.77
C SER A 22 6.98 -3.96 -11.36
N THR A 23 7.38 -4.12 -12.62
CA THR A 23 7.46 -5.43 -13.30
C THR A 23 8.89 -5.95 -13.41
N ASP A 24 9.88 -5.12 -13.07
CA ASP A 24 11.31 -5.35 -13.30
C ASP A 24 12.18 -4.95 -12.09
N TYR A 25 11.58 -4.74 -10.92
CA TYR A 25 12.19 -4.26 -9.66
C TYR A 25 12.79 -2.84 -9.68
N PHE A 26 13.30 -2.39 -10.83
CA PHE A 26 14.02 -1.11 -10.95
C PHE A 26 13.10 0.05 -11.32
N ASN A 27 12.07 -0.20 -12.14
CA ASN A 27 11.17 0.84 -12.62
C ASN A 27 9.82 0.72 -11.93
N TYR A 28 9.56 1.61 -10.98
CA TYR A 28 8.25 1.77 -10.36
C TYR A 28 7.39 2.72 -11.18
N LYS A 29 6.16 2.30 -11.45
CA LYS A 29 5.12 3.08 -12.12
C LYS A 29 4.03 3.39 -11.12
N ASP A 30 3.48 4.60 -11.19
CA ASP A 30 2.32 4.97 -10.39
C ASP A 30 1.09 4.18 -10.81
N CYS A 31 0.27 3.76 -9.84
CA CYS A 31 -1.05 3.22 -10.11
C CYS A 31 -2.03 4.39 -10.33
N PRO A 32 -2.80 4.41 -11.43
CA PRO A 32 -3.72 5.50 -11.75
C PRO A 32 -5.05 5.39 -10.98
N TYR A 33 -5.01 5.12 -9.66
CA TYR A 33 -6.22 4.99 -8.86
C TYR A 33 -6.76 6.37 -8.48
N GLU A 34 -8.01 6.64 -8.87
CA GLU A 34 -8.72 7.87 -8.56
C GLU A 34 -9.85 7.63 -7.54
N GLY A 35 -10.17 8.69 -6.78
CA GLY A 35 -11.20 8.70 -5.74
C GLY A 35 -10.66 9.10 -4.35
N THR A 36 -11.45 8.79 -3.33
CA THR A 36 -11.05 8.84 -1.91
C THR A 36 -9.96 7.81 -1.60
N GLU A 37 -9.27 7.97 -0.47
CA GLU A 37 -8.21 7.02 -0.07
C GLU A 37 -8.75 5.59 0.11
N GLN A 38 -9.99 5.44 0.58
CA GLN A 38 -10.66 4.14 0.68
C GLN A 38 -10.94 3.54 -0.70
N GLU A 39 -11.42 4.32 -1.67
CA GLU A 39 -11.67 3.83 -3.04
C GLU A 39 -10.38 3.41 -3.75
N LYS A 40 -9.31 4.21 -3.60
CA LYS A 40 -7.98 3.86 -4.11
C LYS A 40 -7.47 2.56 -3.46
N TYR A 41 -7.65 2.43 -2.15
CA TYR A 41 -7.25 1.23 -1.41
C TYR A 41 -8.02 -0.02 -1.86
N THR A 42 -9.32 0.10 -2.09
CA THR A 42 -10.14 -1.00 -2.63
C THR A 42 -9.62 -1.45 -4.00
N LYS A 43 -9.40 -0.52 -4.95
CA LYS A 43 -8.85 -0.83 -6.29
C LYS A 43 -7.46 -1.48 -6.19
N PHE A 44 -6.62 -0.97 -5.29
CA PHE A 44 -5.33 -1.55 -5.02
C PHE A 44 -5.45 -3.01 -4.51
N CYS A 45 -6.34 -3.29 -3.57
CA CYS A 45 -6.56 -4.63 -3.04
C CYS A 45 -7.08 -5.60 -4.12
N GLU A 46 -7.93 -5.14 -5.03
CA GLU A 46 -8.38 -5.92 -6.20
C GLU A 46 -7.22 -6.28 -7.13
N ASP A 47 -6.39 -5.30 -7.50
CA ASP A 47 -5.19 -5.52 -8.33
C ASP A 47 -4.18 -6.42 -7.64
N LEU A 48 -3.96 -6.21 -6.34
CA LEU A 48 -3.09 -7.04 -5.54
C LEU A 48 -3.62 -8.48 -5.55
N LYS A 49 -4.92 -8.71 -5.34
CA LYS A 49 -5.54 -10.05 -5.37
C LYS A 49 -5.45 -10.70 -6.76
N ALA A 50 -5.59 -9.92 -7.83
CA ALA A 50 -5.52 -10.41 -9.21
C ALA A 50 -4.09 -10.80 -9.64
N ASP A 51 -3.08 -10.09 -9.12
CA ASP A 51 -1.69 -10.48 -9.33
C ASP A 51 -1.43 -11.86 -8.69
N LYS A 52 -0.89 -12.81 -9.44
CA LYS A 52 -0.61 -14.17 -8.92
C LYS A 52 0.72 -14.27 -8.17
N GLY A 53 1.41 -13.15 -7.95
CA GLY A 53 2.71 -13.13 -7.31
C GLY A 53 2.67 -13.40 -5.81
N SER A 54 3.68 -14.12 -5.33
CA SER A 54 3.94 -14.42 -3.91
C SER A 54 4.74 -13.33 -3.20
N GLN A 55 5.18 -12.30 -3.94
CA GLN A 55 6.00 -11.23 -3.40
C GLN A 55 5.24 -10.47 -2.31
N PRO A 56 5.92 -10.08 -1.21
CA PRO A 56 5.31 -9.26 -0.18
C PRO A 56 5.01 -7.85 -0.72
N LEU A 57 4.06 -7.19 -0.07
CA LEU A 57 3.75 -5.80 -0.27
C LEU A 57 4.78 -4.93 0.47
N ASN A 58 5.50 -4.09 -0.27
CA ASN A 58 6.40 -3.12 0.34
C ASN A 58 5.63 -1.89 0.80
N VAL A 59 5.74 -1.51 2.06
CA VAL A 59 5.05 -0.37 2.64
C VAL A 59 6.05 0.61 3.21
N LYS A 60 6.01 1.85 2.72
CA LYS A 60 6.82 2.96 3.21
C LYS A 60 5.91 3.94 3.94
N LEU A 61 6.12 4.09 5.24
CA LEU A 61 5.42 5.05 6.09
C LEU A 61 6.30 6.27 6.26
N LYS A 62 5.80 7.44 5.88
CA LYS A 62 6.39 8.75 6.19
C LYS A 62 5.38 9.54 7.01
N MET A 63 5.29 9.19 8.28
CA MET A 63 4.32 9.76 9.20
C MET A 63 4.97 10.87 10.04
N SER A 64 4.16 11.71 10.68
CA SER A 64 4.66 12.79 11.55
C SER A 64 5.54 12.30 12.71
N ASN A 65 5.32 11.08 13.17
CA ASN A 65 6.09 10.43 14.24
C ASN A 65 7.36 9.70 13.74
N GLY A 66 7.60 9.62 12.42
CA GLY A 66 8.80 9.02 11.87
C GLY A 66 8.64 8.34 10.51
N VAL A 67 9.74 7.77 10.03
CA VAL A 67 9.80 7.01 8.78
C VAL A 67 10.02 5.54 9.09
N ALA A 68 9.22 4.67 8.50
CA ALA A 68 9.38 3.22 8.61
C ALA A 68 9.19 2.55 7.25
N ASP A 69 9.95 1.51 6.99
CA ASP A 69 9.80 0.63 5.83
C ASP A 69 9.43 -0.77 6.34
N ARG A 70 8.33 -1.33 5.85
CA ARG A 70 7.81 -2.65 6.24
C ARG A 70 7.53 -3.49 5.02
N ALA A 71 7.77 -4.79 5.10
CA ALA A 71 7.30 -5.76 4.13
C ALA A 71 6.13 -6.54 4.74
N LEU A 72 4.95 -6.44 4.13
CA LEU A 72 3.74 -7.10 4.61
C LEU A 72 3.40 -8.27 3.69
N PRO A 73 3.18 -9.49 4.22
CA PRO A 73 2.70 -10.60 3.41
C PRO A 73 1.39 -10.24 2.73
N LYS A 74 1.28 -10.52 1.43
CA LYS A 74 0.10 -10.22 0.62
C LYS A 74 -1.21 -10.76 1.21
N LYS A 75 -1.16 -11.97 1.77
CA LYS A 75 -2.32 -12.60 2.44
C LYS A 75 -2.78 -11.83 3.67
N GLU A 76 -1.88 -11.14 4.37
CA GLU A 76 -2.24 -10.30 5.52
C GLU A 76 -2.75 -8.94 5.08
N ALA A 77 -2.10 -8.33 4.07
CA ALA A 77 -2.58 -7.09 3.46
C ALA A 77 -4.03 -7.20 3.00
N LEU A 78 -4.37 -8.29 2.30
CA LEU A 78 -5.72 -8.55 1.78
C LEU A 78 -6.78 -8.84 2.86
N LYS A 79 -6.40 -9.07 4.12
CA LYS A 79 -7.35 -9.23 5.23
C LYS A 79 -7.85 -7.88 5.77
N ILE A 80 -7.15 -6.80 5.44
CA ILE A 80 -7.46 -5.46 5.93
C ILE A 80 -8.15 -4.73 4.78
N THR A 81 -9.46 -4.54 4.88
CA THR A 81 -10.24 -3.87 3.82
C THR A 81 -10.41 -2.38 4.07
N ASP A 82 -10.25 -1.94 5.32
CA ASP A 82 -10.33 -0.55 5.72
C ASP A 82 -8.95 0.13 5.71
N VAL A 83 -8.85 1.25 5.02
CA VAL A 83 -7.57 1.96 4.84
C VAL A 83 -7.07 2.57 6.16
N ASN A 84 -7.97 2.99 7.05
CA ASN A 84 -7.59 3.55 8.34
C ASN A 84 -7.07 2.46 9.28
N GLU A 85 -7.69 1.28 9.29
CA GLU A 85 -7.21 0.12 10.03
C GLU A 85 -5.83 -0.31 9.51
N PHE A 86 -5.62 -0.28 8.20
CA PHE A 86 -4.33 -0.59 7.58
C PHE A 86 -3.23 0.35 8.09
N VAL A 87 -3.45 1.67 8.00
CA VAL A 87 -2.47 2.66 8.47
C VAL A 87 -2.27 2.57 9.99
N LYS A 88 -3.32 2.35 10.78
CA LYS A 88 -3.22 2.17 12.24
C LYS A 88 -2.39 0.96 12.62
N ARG A 89 -2.58 -0.19 11.96
CA ARG A 89 -1.77 -1.40 12.21
C ARG A 89 -0.30 -1.20 11.88
N LEU A 90 -0.03 -0.41 10.85
CA LEU A 90 1.33 -0.14 10.39
C LEU A 90 2.06 0.91 11.24
N ASN A 91 1.31 1.80 11.90
CA ASN A 91 1.87 2.84 12.78
C ASN A 91 2.00 2.39 14.26
N LYS A 92 1.64 1.14 14.58
CA LYS A 92 2.00 0.49 15.86
C LYS A 92 3.41 -0.11 15.74
#